data_AF-T0U593-F1
#
_entry.id   AF-T0U593-F1
#
_cell.length_a   1.000
_cell.length_b   1.000
_cell.length_c   1.000
_cell.angle_alpha   90.00
_cell.angle_beta   90.00
_cell.angle_gamma   90.00
#
_symmetry.space_group_name_H-M   'P 1'
#
loop_
_entity.id
_entity.type
_entity.pdbx_description
1 polymer ?
#
loop_
_entity_poly.entity_id
_entity_poly.type
_entity_poly.pdbx_seq_one_letter_code
_entity_poly.pdbx_strand_id
1 'polypeptide(L)' 'MGLASALIGKLVGLYPVETAIGSGMINNSMGGTGNIAVLSASDRMEMIAFAQMANRLSGAIILILGGLLASVLS' A
#
# COMPACT_ATOMS: atom_id res chain seq x y z
N MET A 1 -0.12 5.33 -7.35
CA MET A 1 -0.75 4.02 -7.68
C MET A 1 -2.25 3.91 -7.32
N GLY A 2 -2.95 5.00 -6.96
CA GLY A 2 -4.35 4.92 -6.50
C GLY A 2 -5.35 4.38 -7.52
N LEU A 3 -5.16 4.66 -8.82
CA LEU A 3 -6.03 4.13 -9.89
C LEU A 3 -5.86 2.61 -10.07
N ALA A 4 -4.61 2.12 -10.04
CA ALA A 4 -4.32 0.70 -10.17
C ALA A 4 -4.89 -0.09 -8.98
N SER A 5 -4.72 0.41 -7.75
CA SER A 5 -5.28 -0.23 -6.57
C SER A 5 -6.80 -0.14 -6.50
N ALA A 6 -7.42 0.93 -7.01
CA ALA A 6 -8.88 1.01 -7.15
C ALA A 6 -9.43 -0.03 -8.14
N LEU A 7 -8.76 -0.20 -9.29
CA LEU A 7 -9.14 -1.18 -10.31
C LEU A 7 -8.98 -2.62 -9.81
N ILE A 8 -7.82 -2.95 -9.23
CA ILE A 8 -7.57 -4.28 -8.68
C ILE A 8 -8.50 -4.53 -7.49
N GLY A 9 -8.68 -3.57 -6.58
CA GLY A 9 -9.61 -3.68 -5.46
C GLY A 9 -11.03 -4.00 -5.91
N LYS A 10 -11.52 -3.31 -6.94
CA LYS A 10 -12.84 -3.56 -7.52
C LYS A 10 -12.97 -4.97 -8.09
N LEU A 11 -11.92 -5.52 -8.72
CA LEU A 11 -11.91 -6.89 -9.22
C LEU A 11 -11.99 -7.95 -8.10
N VAL A 12 -11.43 -7.64 -6.92
CA VAL A 12 -11.46 -8.51 -5.74
C VAL A 12 -12.75 -8.31 -4.92
N GLY A 13 -13.66 -7.42 -5.36
CA GLY A 13 -14.91 -7.11 -4.65
C GLY A 13 -14.76 -6.13 -3.50
N LEU A 14 -13.62 -5.44 -3.40
CA LEU A 14 -13.37 -4.39 -2.41
C LEU A 14 -13.90 -3.04 -2.91
N TYR A 15 -14.16 -2.14 -1.97
CA TYR A 15 -14.54 -0.78 -2.32
C TYR A 15 -13.36 -0.05 -2.98
N PRO A 16 -13.54 0.50 -4.19
CA PRO A 16 -12.44 1.06 -4.97
C PRO A 16 -11.80 2.28 -4.30
N VAL A 17 -12.58 3.08 -3.56
CA VAL A 17 -12.07 4.28 -2.85
C VAL A 17 -11.25 3.87 -1.63
N GLU A 18 -11.76 2.99 -0.77
CA GLU A 18 -11.00 2.44 0.35
C GLU A 18 -9.74 1.72 -0.12
N THR A 19 -9.78 1.03 -1.26
CA THR A 19 -8.58 0.35 -1.80
C THR A 19 -7.59 1.34 -2.43
N ALA A 20 -8.07 2.41 -3.04
CA ALA A 20 -7.23 3.51 -3.53
C ALA A 20 -6.42 4.14 -2.39
N ILE A 21 -7.07 4.39 -1.24
CA ILE A 21 -6.46 4.92 -0.03
C ILE A 21 -5.55 3.87 0.61
N GLY A 22 -6.11 2.72 0.98
CA GLY A 22 -5.49 1.69 1.80
C GLY A 22 -4.29 0.98 1.18
N SER A 23 -4.36 0.66 -0.11
CA SER A 23 -3.29 -0.07 -0.82
C SER A 23 -2.50 0.82 -1.79
N GLY A 24 -3.10 1.88 -2.30
CA GLY A 24 -2.48 2.78 -3.26
C GLY A 24 -1.70 3.91 -2.61
N MET A 25 -2.42 4.86 -2.01
CA MET A 25 -1.85 6.10 -1.49
C MET A 25 -0.93 5.88 -0.29
N ILE A 26 -1.37 5.05 0.67
CA ILE A 26 -0.58 4.70 1.87
C ILE A 26 0.77 4.07 1.48
N ASN A 27 0.79 3.11 0.55
CA ASN A 27 2.02 2.43 0.11
C ASN A 27 2.92 3.30 -0.79
N ASN A 28 2.43 4.45 -1.28
CA ASN A 28 3.25 5.46 -1.96
C ASN A 28 3.74 6.57 -1.00
N SER A 29 3.31 6.53 0.25
CA SER A 29 3.71 7.50 1.26
C SER A 29 4.98 7.04 2.00
N MET A 30 5.55 7.93 2.81
CA MET A 30 6.75 7.67 3.60
C MET A 30 6.45 6.79 4.83
N GLY A 31 6.23 5.49 4.62
CA GLY A 31 6.09 4.51 5.71
C GLY A 31 5.05 4.89 6.77
N GLY A 32 5.33 4.63 8.04
CA GLY A 32 4.36 4.82 9.13
C GLY A 32 3.87 6.27 9.31
N THR A 33 4.73 7.26 9.11
CA THR A 33 4.35 8.69 9.20
C THR A 33 3.49 9.12 8.02
N GLY A 34 3.81 8.63 6.82
CA GLY A 34 3.01 8.85 5.62
C GLY A 34 1.62 8.21 5.72
N ASN A 35 1.51 7.01 6.31
CA ASN A 35 0.23 6.36 6.56
C ASN A 35 -0.69 7.23 7.43
N ILE A 36 -0.16 7.82 8.49
CA ILE A 36 -0.93 8.72 9.38
C ILE A 36 -1.38 9.95 8.61
N ALA A 37 -0.51 10.56 7.79
CA ALA A 37 -0.86 11.73 7.00
C ALA A 37 -1.98 11.45 5.99
N VAL A 38 -1.90 10.34 5.24
CA VAL A 38 -2.91 9.95 4.26
C VAL A 38 -4.24 9.59 4.92
N LEU A 39 -4.21 8.82 6.02
CA LEU A 39 -5.42 8.41 6.74
C LEU A 39 -6.08 9.57 7.48
N SER A 40 -5.29 10.52 8.00
CA SER A 40 -5.81 11.74 8.62
C SER A 40 -6.41 12.68 7.58
N ALA A 41 -5.81 12.79 6.40
CA ALA A 41 -6.35 13.58 5.29
C ALA A 41 -7.62 12.99 4.65
N SER A 42 -7.93 11.72 4.94
CA SER A 42 -9.09 10.99 4.40
C SER A 42 -10.12 10.60 5.47
N ASP A 43 -9.96 11.05 6.71
CA ASP A 43 -10.83 10.71 7.86
C ASP A 43 -11.05 9.20 8.04
N ARG A 44 -10.00 8.39 7.83
CA ARG A 44 -10.03 6.91 7.85
C ARG A 44 -9.00 6.28 8.80
N MET A 45 -8.75 6.92 9.94
CA MET A 45 -7.75 6.47 10.93
C MET A 45 -7.99 5.06 11.48
N GLU A 46 -9.22 4.55 11.40
CA GLU A 46 -9.59 3.16 11.71
C GLU A 46 -8.76 2.10 10.95
N MET A 47 -8.25 2.42 9.75
CA MET A 47 -7.42 1.51 8.95
C MET A 47 -5.93 1.54 9.30
N ILE A 48 -5.49 2.28 10.33
CA ILE A 48 -4.06 2.45 10.60
C ILE A 48 -3.33 1.13 10.90
N ALA A 49 -3.97 0.22 11.64
CA ALA A 49 -3.40 -1.10 11.92
C ALA A 49 -3.25 -1.93 10.63
N PHE A 50 -4.24 -1.85 9.74
CA PHE A 50 -4.18 -2.49 8.43
C PHE A 50 -3.04 -1.91 7.58
N ALA A 51 -2.92 -0.59 7.52
CA ALA A 51 -1.88 0.11 6.79
C ALA A 51 -0.46 -0.26 7.28
N GLN A 52 -0.27 -0.42 8.60
CA GLN A 52 1.00 -0.86 9.15
C GLN A 52 1.34 -2.32 8.82
N MET A 53 0.36 -3.22 8.91
CA MET A 53 0.56 -4.61 8.50
C MET A 53 0.86 -4.72 6.99
N ALA A 54 0.12 -3.98 6.17
CA ALA A 54 0.31 -3.94 4.72
C ALA A 54 1.73 -3.49 4.33
N ASN A 55 2.24 -2.41 4.95
CA ASN A 55 3.60 -1.91 4.68
C ASN A 55 4.70 -2.94 5.03
N ARG A 56 4.51 -3.73 6.09
CA ARG A 56 5.48 -4.77 6.45
C ARG A 56 5.50 -5.90 5.42
N LEU A 57 4.31 -6.35 5.00
CA LEU A 57 4.19 -7.41 4.00
C LEU A 57 4.70 -6.96 2.62
N SER A 58 4.26 -5.79 2.15
CA SER A 58 4.69 -5.26 0.85
C SER A 58 6.19 -4.97 0.82
N GLY A 59 6.75 -4.43 1.91
CA GLY A 59 8.18 -4.21 2.05
C GLY A 59 8.99 -5.51 1.94
N ALA A 60 8.58 -6.58 2.63
CA ALA A 60 9.24 -7.88 2.52
C ALA A 60 9.21 -8.43 1.08
N ILE A 61 8.06 -8.32 0.41
CA ILE A 61 7.91 -8.76 -0.99
C ILE A 61 8.84 -7.97 -1.91
N ILE A 62 8.87 -6.64 -1.79
CA ILE A 62 9.74 -5.78 -2.63
C ILE A 62 11.22 -6.08 -2.39
N LEU A 63 11.63 -6.35 -1.14
CA LEU A 63 13.01 -6.70 -0.82
C LEU A 63 13.42 -8.04 -1.46
N ILE A 64 12.56 -9.05 -1.40
CA ILE A 64 12.83 -10.36 -2.02
C ILE A 64 12.92 -10.21 -3.54
N LEU A 65 11.97 -9.52 -4.16
CA LEU A 65 11.96 -9.28 -5.60
C LEU A 65 13.14 -8.44 -6.04
N GLY A 66 13.51 -7.40 -5.29
CA GLY A 66 14.66 -6.56 -5.55
C GLY A 66 15.97 -7.33 -5.46
N GLY A 67 16.11 -8.22 -4.47
CA GLY A 67 17.25 -9.12 -4.36
C GLY A 67 17.36 -10.10 -5.53
N LEU A 68 16.24 -10.69 -5.95
CA LEU A 68 16.19 -11.56 -7.12
C LEU A 68 16.56 -10.78 -8.40
N LEU A 69 16.00 -9.59 -8.57
CA LEU A 69 16.26 -8.74 -9.73
C LEU A 69 17.73 -8.32 -9.80
N ALA A 70 18.31 -7.93 -8.66
CA ALA A 70 19.72 -7.58 -8.56
C ALA A 70 20.62 -8.78 -8.92
N SER A 71 20.29 -9.98 -8.45
CA SER A 71 21.04 -11.21 -8.77
C SER A 71 20.93 -11.64 -10.24
N VAL A 72 19.85 -11.30 -10.94
CA VAL A 72 19.68 -11.60 -12.37
C VAL A 72 20.41 -10.56 -13.24
N LEU A 73 20.49 -9.32 -12.76
CA LEU A 73 21.10 -8.21 -13.51
C LEU A 73 22.61 -8.08 -13.27
N SER A 74 23.13 -8.61 -12.16
CA SER A 74 24.57 -8.73 -11.86
C SER A 74 25.23 -9.85 -12.64
#